data_AF-A0A4V1XQ57-F1
#
_entry.id   AF-A0A4V1XQ57-F1
#
_cell.length_a   1.000
_cell.length_b   1.000
_cell.length_c   1.000
_cell.angle_alpha   90.00
_cell.angle_beta   90.00
_cell.angle_gamma   90.00
#
_symmetry.space_group_name_H-M   'P 1'
#
loop_
_entity.id
_entity.type
_entity.pdbx_description
1 polymer ?
#
loop_
_entity_poly.entity_id
_entity_poly.type
_entity_poly.pdbx_seq_one_letter_code
_entity_poly.pdbx_strand_id
1 'polypeptide(L)'
;MASIRTQTATQKGRPSPAPKHQVTSQDPPAPVQSKGRKRKLSIESALEPSSDPDQEQQTDPIAFWVKEGRWPEEQCWPEENLKAVLAMERLLARKKSLSTPSRVPSISATSVTPSDQRPRGEKSVQYRSQNYEILLATKYSFMGESNLGIADTSKDLCRDLLETRQTVPRDSLFGDDVFGLTCEMIHGRNEARVIHDISGLIVPRAESLATFGANHLKILAESVNEGWNNSIPLTEPRPQPDYSVGFKREAFTKDQLETLAPCIGEFWLGDQSFFMATRYMYFPFLTCEVKCGGMLDVADRQNAHSMTLAVRAIVELFRAVKREGEIHRQILAFSISHDDKSVRIYGHYPVVDGEETMYYRHPIDHFLLTGLNGREKWTAYRFTKNVYDTWMPKHFENICSAIDELQAI
;
A
#
# COMPACT_ATOMS: atom_id res chain seq x y z
N MET A 1 -56.30 6.81 -51.84
CA MET A 1 -55.65 7.95 -51.16
C MET A 1 -54.33 7.39 -50.62
N ALA A 2 -53.14 7.63 -51.19
CA ALA A 2 -52.52 8.85 -51.73
C ALA A 2 -52.37 9.94 -50.65
N SER A 3 -51.21 10.53 -50.36
CA SER A 3 -49.86 10.51 -50.99
C SER A 3 -48.79 10.42 -49.86
N ILE A 4 -47.67 9.67 -49.91
CA ILE A 4 -46.49 9.71 -50.79
C ILE A 4 -45.79 11.08 -50.85
N ARG A 5 -44.59 11.19 -50.25
CA ARG A 5 -43.39 11.71 -50.95
C ARG A 5 -42.05 11.40 -50.26
N THR A 6 -41.09 10.97 -51.09
CA THR A 6 -39.63 11.01 -50.89
C THR A 6 -39.07 12.31 -51.55
N GLN A 7 -37.78 12.66 -51.64
CA GLN A 7 -36.44 12.11 -51.30
C GLN A 7 -35.49 13.36 -51.14
N THR A 8 -34.18 13.39 -50.88
CA THR A 8 -33.01 12.48 -50.96
C THR A 8 -31.92 12.99 -49.98
N ALA A 9 -30.73 12.37 -49.92
CA ALA A 9 -29.51 12.92 -49.30
C ALA A 9 -28.48 13.37 -50.36
N THR A 10 -27.47 14.17 -49.99
CA THR A 10 -26.26 14.40 -50.82
C THR A 10 -25.00 14.64 -49.98
N GLN A 11 -23.87 14.06 -50.38
CA GLN A 11 -22.53 14.33 -49.84
C GLN A 11 -21.75 15.36 -50.70
N LYS A 12 -20.81 16.08 -50.10
CA LYS A 12 -19.53 16.64 -50.63
C LYS A 12 -18.92 17.57 -49.57
N GLY A 13 -17.60 17.80 -49.47
CA GLY A 13 -16.46 17.21 -50.18
C GLY A 13 -15.18 18.01 -49.85
N ARG A 14 -14.03 17.35 -49.66
CA ARG A 14 -12.73 18.01 -49.39
C ARG A 14 -12.20 18.65 -50.69
N PRO A 15 -11.41 19.74 -50.60
CA PRO A 15 -9.97 19.56 -50.89
C PRO A 15 -9.03 20.49 -50.07
N SER A 16 -7.73 20.23 -50.19
CA SER A 16 -6.64 21.18 -49.92
C SER A 16 -5.92 21.50 -51.24
N PRO A 17 -5.24 22.65 -51.36
CA PRO A 17 -3.78 22.56 -51.51
C PRO A 17 -2.97 23.74 -50.90
N ALA A 18 -1.65 23.57 -50.85
CA ALA A 18 -0.62 24.61 -50.67
C ALA A 18 0.02 24.94 -52.06
N PRO A 19 1.19 25.63 -52.24
CA PRO A 19 2.12 26.27 -51.29
C PRO A 19 2.63 27.67 -51.77
N LYS A 20 3.88 28.05 -51.38
CA LYS A 20 4.75 29.19 -51.81
C LYS A 20 4.75 30.43 -50.88
N HIS A 21 5.85 31.20 -50.71
CA HIS A 21 7.23 31.12 -51.25
C HIS A 21 8.28 31.55 -50.19
N GLN A 22 9.59 31.43 -50.48
CA GLN A 22 10.71 31.85 -49.59
C GLN A 22 11.00 33.36 -49.63
N VAL A 23 11.73 33.87 -48.62
CA VAL A 23 12.93 34.73 -48.78
C VAL A 23 13.95 34.39 -47.66
N THR A 24 15.25 34.52 -47.94
CA THR A 24 16.39 34.21 -47.04
C THR A 24 17.44 35.34 -47.01
N SER A 25 17.92 35.75 -45.84
CA SER A 25 19.17 36.51 -45.59
C SER A 25 19.35 36.72 -44.07
N GLN A 26 20.33 36.13 -43.36
CA GLN A 26 21.80 36.34 -43.33
C GLN A 26 22.25 37.25 -42.16
N ASP A 27 23.08 36.68 -41.27
CA ASP A 27 23.95 37.38 -40.30
C ASP A 27 25.27 37.86 -40.97
N PRO A 28 26.29 38.32 -40.22
CA PRO A 28 26.43 39.63 -39.56
C PRO A 28 27.59 40.44 -40.24
N PRO A 29 28.14 41.50 -39.61
CA PRO A 29 29.41 41.27 -38.87
C PRO A 29 29.67 42.23 -37.68
N ALA A 30 30.75 41.95 -36.93
CA ALA A 30 31.30 42.82 -35.88
C ALA A 30 32.53 43.64 -36.36
N PRO A 31 32.91 44.74 -35.67
CA PRO A 31 34.21 45.40 -35.81
C PRO A 31 35.22 44.96 -34.72
N VAL A 32 36.52 45.25 -34.94
CA VAL A 32 37.66 44.71 -34.16
C VAL A 32 38.75 45.80 -33.96
N GLN A 33 39.74 45.54 -33.10
CA GLN A 33 41.03 46.26 -32.91
C GLN A 33 41.00 47.49 -31.97
N SER A 34 42.05 47.87 -31.23
CA SER A 34 43.42 47.35 -30.94
C SER A 34 43.85 47.86 -29.52
N LYS A 35 45.01 47.61 -28.87
CA LYS A 35 46.44 47.31 -29.22
C LYS A 35 46.99 46.29 -28.15
N GLY A 36 48.20 45.71 -28.17
CA GLY A 36 49.58 46.26 -28.12
C GLY A 36 50.04 46.48 -26.66
N ARG A 37 51.21 46.05 -26.16
CA ARG A 37 52.43 45.45 -26.78
C ARG A 37 53.23 44.63 -25.74
N LYS A 38 54.09 43.69 -26.18
CA LYS A 38 54.84 42.71 -25.34
C LYS A 38 56.01 43.29 -24.53
N ARG A 39 56.35 42.64 -23.39
CA ARG A 39 57.74 42.49 -22.89
C ARG A 39 57.91 41.12 -22.20
N LYS A 40 59.11 40.51 -22.29
CA LYS A 40 59.52 39.28 -21.58
C LYS A 40 60.48 39.65 -20.44
N LEU A 41 60.46 38.88 -19.37
CA LEU A 41 61.63 38.46 -18.58
C LEU A 41 61.24 37.22 -17.75
N SER A 42 62.21 36.46 -17.28
CA SER A 42 62.04 35.20 -16.54
C SER A 42 63.01 35.19 -15.35
N ILE A 43 62.63 34.54 -14.25
CA ILE A 43 63.52 33.83 -13.30
C ILE A 43 62.67 33.15 -12.20
N GLU A 44 63.22 32.06 -11.66
CA GLU A 44 62.93 31.24 -10.45
C GLU A 44 61.68 31.56 -9.58
N SER A 45 60.81 30.59 -9.28
CA SER A 45 61.01 29.33 -8.51
C SER A 45 60.93 29.51 -6.99
N ALA A 46 59.73 29.35 -6.44
CA ALA A 46 59.48 28.96 -5.06
C ALA A 46 58.34 27.93 -5.05
N LEU A 47 58.57 26.76 -4.45
CA LEU A 47 57.57 25.70 -4.28
C LEU A 47 57.05 25.74 -2.84
N GLU A 48 55.99 26.51 -2.60
CA GLU A 48 55.08 26.29 -1.48
C GLU A 48 54.11 25.17 -1.88
N PRO A 49 53.79 24.21 -0.99
CA PRO A 49 52.86 23.13 -1.32
C PRO A 49 51.43 23.67 -1.42
N SER A 50 50.84 23.55 -2.61
CA SER A 50 49.40 23.78 -2.79
C SER A 50 48.61 22.77 -1.97
N SER A 51 47.85 23.24 -0.99
CA SER A 51 46.81 22.45 -0.34
C SER A 51 45.75 22.06 -1.37
N ASP A 52 45.62 20.76 -1.67
CA ASP A 52 44.58 20.25 -2.55
C ASP A 52 43.19 20.61 -1.99
N PRO A 53 42.29 21.21 -2.79
CA PRO A 53 40.95 21.56 -2.33
C PRO A 53 39.98 20.37 -2.30
N ASP A 54 40.29 19.28 -3.03
CA ASP A 54 39.35 18.19 -3.32
C ASP A 54 39.46 16.99 -2.34
N GLN A 55 39.86 17.25 -1.09
CA GLN A 55 39.60 16.33 0.02
C GLN A 55 38.43 16.82 0.87
N GLU A 56 37.22 16.49 0.44
CA GLU A 56 36.03 16.50 1.32
C GLU A 56 36.26 15.48 2.44
N GLN A 57 36.82 15.94 3.56
CA GLN A 57 37.08 15.11 4.73
C GLN A 57 35.74 14.74 5.39
N GLN A 58 35.17 13.60 4.97
CA GLN A 58 34.02 12.97 5.63
C GLN A 58 34.27 12.96 7.14
N THR A 59 33.50 13.78 7.83
CA THR A 59 33.75 14.12 9.22
C THR A 59 32.84 13.27 10.09
N ASP A 60 33.42 12.54 11.06
CA ASP A 60 32.65 11.88 12.12
C ASP A 60 31.81 12.96 12.83
N PRO A 61 30.46 12.94 12.70
CA PRO A 61 29.62 14.01 13.22
C PRO A 61 29.66 14.09 14.75
N ILE A 62 29.88 12.97 15.43
CA ILE A 62 29.94 12.89 16.89
C ILE A 62 31.27 13.46 17.37
N ALA A 63 32.40 13.07 16.75
CA ALA A 63 33.70 13.64 17.07
C ALA A 63 33.77 15.15 16.78
N PHE A 64 33.12 15.62 15.70
CA PHE A 64 32.99 17.04 15.42
C PHE A 64 32.14 17.74 16.47
N TRP A 65 30.95 17.24 16.80
CA TRP A 65 30.08 17.86 17.81
C TRP A 65 30.76 17.96 19.18
N VAL A 66 31.46 16.91 19.61
CA VAL A 66 32.24 16.88 20.87
C VAL A 66 33.37 17.92 20.89
N LYS A 67 33.96 18.25 19.73
CA LYS A 67 35.04 19.23 19.59
C LYS A 67 34.54 20.67 19.41
N GLU A 68 33.48 20.86 18.64
CA GLU A 68 33.07 22.14 18.05
C GLU A 68 31.77 22.71 18.66
N GLY A 69 31.09 21.94 19.53
CA GLY A 69 29.86 22.35 20.24
C GLY A 69 28.62 22.51 19.35
N ARG A 70 28.73 22.12 18.07
CA ARG A 70 27.70 22.22 17.03
C ARG A 70 27.83 21.03 16.08
N TRP A 71 26.74 20.63 15.43
CA TRP A 71 26.81 19.65 14.35
C TRP A 71 27.54 20.22 13.12
N PRO A 72 28.22 19.39 12.31
CA PRO A 72 28.75 19.84 11.03
C PRO A 72 27.60 20.07 10.03
N GLU A 73 27.84 20.92 9.03
CA GLU A 73 26.89 21.15 7.92
C GLU A 73 26.62 19.83 7.19
N GLU A 74 25.38 19.61 6.74
CA GLU A 74 24.91 18.32 6.19
C GLU A 74 25.81 17.78 5.07
N GLN A 75 26.40 18.66 4.25
CA GLN A 75 27.30 18.28 3.16
C GLN A 75 28.61 17.62 3.65
N CYS A 76 29.00 17.81 4.91
CA CYS A 76 30.22 17.23 5.49
C CYS A 76 30.01 15.85 6.16
N TRP A 77 28.76 15.36 6.22
CA TRP A 77 28.43 14.07 6.82
C TRP A 77 28.76 12.92 5.85
N PRO A 78 29.14 11.73 6.36
CA PRO A 78 29.23 10.52 5.55
C PRO A 78 27.91 10.21 4.82
N GLU A 79 27.99 9.80 3.55
CA GLU A 79 26.82 9.53 2.71
C GLU A 79 25.86 8.50 3.33
N GLU A 80 26.40 7.51 4.05
CA GLU A 80 25.60 6.52 4.79
C GLU A 80 24.78 7.15 5.92
N ASN A 81 25.29 8.18 6.59
CA ASN A 81 24.59 8.87 7.68
C ASN A 81 23.48 9.76 7.11
N LEU A 82 23.75 10.46 6.00
CA LEU A 82 22.74 11.21 5.26
C LEU A 82 21.59 10.29 4.81
N LYS A 83 21.91 9.11 4.26
CA LYS A 83 20.92 8.11 3.87
C LYS A 83 20.13 7.55 5.07
N ALA A 84 20.77 7.35 6.22
CA ALA A 84 20.09 6.92 7.44
C ALA A 84 19.11 7.98 7.98
N VAL A 85 19.53 9.25 8.03
CA VAL A 85 18.66 10.38 8.43
C VAL A 85 17.47 10.50 7.48
N LEU A 86 17.69 10.53 6.17
CA LEU A 86 16.62 10.61 5.17
C LEU A 86 15.66 9.42 5.21
N ALA A 87 16.16 8.21 5.51
CA ALA A 87 15.31 7.03 5.71
C ALA A 87 14.42 7.16 6.96
N MET A 88 14.95 7.71 8.06
CA MET A 88 14.19 7.92 9.29
C MET A 88 13.18 9.08 9.18
N GLU A 89 13.59 10.21 8.58
CA GLU A 89 12.68 11.33 8.28
C GLU A 89 11.50 10.91 7.40
N ARG A 90 11.76 10.01 6.44
CA ARG A 90 10.74 9.43 5.57
C ARG A 90 9.68 8.64 6.34
N LEU A 91 9.99 8.06 7.51
CA LEU A 91 9.01 7.34 8.34
C LEU A 91 8.07 8.27 9.14
N LEU A 92 8.43 9.55 9.31
CA LEU A 92 7.73 10.47 10.21
C LEU A 92 6.26 10.68 9.80
N ALA A 93 5.43 10.87 10.83
CA ALA A 93 4.00 11.06 10.65
C ALA A 93 3.66 12.34 9.87
N ARG A 94 2.76 12.22 8.90
CA ARG A 94 2.31 13.33 8.07
C ARG A 94 1.17 14.06 8.78
N LYS A 95 1.45 15.31 9.17
CA LYS A 95 0.45 16.17 9.82
C LYS A 95 -0.75 16.43 8.92
N LYS A 96 -1.93 16.25 9.48
CA LYS A 96 -3.18 16.45 8.73
C LYS A 96 -3.49 17.94 8.59
N SER A 97 -3.21 18.49 7.40
CA SER A 97 -3.53 19.88 7.05
C SER A 97 -5.00 20.22 7.35
N LEU A 98 -5.22 21.10 8.33
CA LEU A 98 -6.54 21.58 8.73
C LEU A 98 -7.10 22.56 7.69
N SER A 99 -7.57 22.02 6.55
CA SER A 99 -8.35 22.79 5.58
C SER A 99 -9.60 23.36 6.26
N THR A 100 -9.76 24.69 6.19
CA THR A 100 -10.78 25.45 6.94
C THR A 100 -12.18 24.83 6.85
N PRO A 101 -12.88 24.57 7.97
CA PRO A 101 -14.21 23.98 7.94
C PRO A 101 -15.21 24.84 7.17
N SER A 102 -15.89 24.25 6.18
CA SER A 102 -17.15 24.82 5.68
C SER A 102 -18.21 24.74 6.78
N ARG A 103 -19.04 25.79 6.89
CA ARG A 103 -19.97 25.94 8.02
C ARG A 103 -21.09 24.89 7.99
N VAL A 104 -20.93 23.83 8.78
CA VAL A 104 -22.01 22.90 9.18
C VAL A 104 -22.01 22.81 10.71
N PRO A 105 -23.16 22.98 11.41
CA PRO A 105 -23.21 22.94 12.87
C PRO A 105 -22.81 21.58 13.45
N SER A 106 -22.02 21.59 14.52
CA SER A 106 -21.44 20.40 15.14
C SER A 106 -22.36 19.75 16.18
N ILE A 107 -22.58 18.44 16.07
CA ILE A 107 -23.00 17.55 17.18
C ILE A 107 -22.18 16.25 17.09
N SER A 108 -21.76 15.74 18.25
CA SER A 108 -20.96 14.51 18.46
C SER A 108 -19.49 14.52 18.04
N ALA A 109 -18.64 14.04 18.96
CA ALA A 109 -17.20 13.88 18.79
C ALA A 109 -16.85 12.54 18.11
N THR A 110 -17.23 12.39 16.84
CA THR A 110 -16.77 11.31 15.96
C THR A 110 -15.92 11.89 14.84
N SER A 111 -14.82 11.20 14.49
CA SER A 111 -13.85 11.63 13.47
C SER A 111 -14.35 11.41 12.04
N VAL A 112 -15.57 11.89 11.75
CA VAL A 112 -16.23 11.75 10.45
C VAL A 112 -15.53 12.64 9.43
N THR A 113 -14.77 12.05 8.51
CA THR A 113 -14.17 12.81 7.41
C THR A 113 -15.25 13.18 6.37
N PRO A 114 -15.01 14.17 5.50
CA PRO A 114 -15.90 14.45 4.37
C PRO A 114 -16.09 13.26 3.40
N SER A 115 -15.19 12.26 3.42
CA SER A 115 -15.39 10.99 2.73
C SER A 115 -16.44 10.11 3.42
N ASP A 116 -16.45 10.06 4.76
CA ASP A 116 -17.35 9.22 5.55
C ASP A 116 -18.82 9.63 5.45
N GLN A 117 -19.09 10.86 5.01
CA GLN A 117 -20.44 11.35 4.69
C GLN A 117 -20.99 10.86 3.33
N ARG A 118 -20.15 10.31 2.44
CA ARG A 118 -20.58 9.85 1.11
C ARG A 118 -21.04 8.39 1.11
N PRO A 119 -22.16 8.04 0.44
CA PRO A 119 -22.59 6.66 0.26
C PRO A 119 -21.49 5.74 -0.28
N ARG A 120 -21.34 4.54 0.29
CA ARG A 120 -20.30 3.57 -0.12
C ARG A 120 -20.34 3.24 -1.63
N GLY A 121 -21.53 3.22 -2.21
CA GLY A 121 -21.74 3.05 -3.65
C GLY A 121 -20.97 4.08 -4.50
N GLU A 122 -20.96 5.36 -4.08
CA GLU A 122 -20.24 6.44 -4.77
C GLU A 122 -18.72 6.28 -4.63
N LYS A 123 -18.23 5.87 -3.45
CA LYS A 123 -16.80 5.57 -3.24
C LYS A 123 -16.33 4.43 -4.16
N SER A 124 -17.18 3.42 -4.36
CA SER A 124 -16.88 2.28 -5.24
C SER A 124 -16.73 2.64 -6.73
N VAL A 125 -17.23 3.81 -7.17
CA VAL A 125 -17.28 4.17 -8.60
C VAL A 125 -15.89 4.19 -9.25
N GLN A 126 -14.86 4.64 -8.54
CA GLN A 126 -13.50 4.67 -9.10
C GLN A 126 -12.95 3.25 -9.33
N TYR A 127 -13.12 2.34 -8.36
CA TYR A 127 -12.71 0.93 -8.47
C TYR A 127 -13.46 0.12 -9.54
N ARG A 128 -14.62 0.60 -10.03
CA ARG A 128 -15.33 -0.02 -11.16
C ARG A 128 -14.66 0.24 -12.51
N SER A 129 -13.79 1.25 -12.60
CA SER A 129 -13.06 1.56 -13.83
C SER A 129 -11.81 0.68 -13.96
N GLN A 130 -11.60 0.10 -15.15
CA GLN A 130 -10.33 -0.56 -15.48
C GLN A 130 -9.14 0.42 -15.41
N ASN A 131 -9.38 1.72 -15.63
CA ASN A 131 -8.36 2.77 -15.49
C ASN A 131 -7.84 2.90 -14.04
N TYR A 132 -8.53 2.34 -13.05
CA TYR A 132 -8.04 2.32 -11.67
C TYR A 132 -6.82 1.42 -11.51
N GLU A 133 -6.73 0.36 -12.30
CA GLU A 133 -5.59 -0.55 -12.34
C GLU A 133 -4.34 0.14 -12.93
N ILE A 134 -4.56 0.99 -13.94
CA ILE A 134 -3.53 1.88 -14.50
C ILE A 134 -3.10 2.93 -13.46
N LEU A 135 -4.05 3.51 -12.70
CA LEU A 135 -3.77 4.46 -11.63
C LEU A 135 -2.89 3.83 -10.53
N LEU A 136 -3.20 2.60 -10.10
CA LEU A 136 -2.35 1.83 -9.19
C LEU A 136 -0.96 1.56 -9.79
N ALA A 137 -0.86 1.21 -11.08
CA ALA A 137 0.43 1.01 -11.74
C ALA A 137 1.30 2.30 -11.77
N THR A 138 0.70 3.48 -11.92
CA THR A 138 1.42 4.78 -11.75
C THR A 138 1.87 5.08 -10.31
N LYS A 139 1.53 4.21 -9.37
CA LYS A 139 1.98 4.21 -7.96
C LYS A 139 2.77 2.94 -7.63
N TYR A 140 3.32 2.26 -8.63
CA TYR A 140 4.07 1.02 -8.54
C TYR A 140 3.29 -0.17 -7.94
N SER A 141 1.95 -0.12 -7.96
CA SER A 141 1.06 -1.19 -7.50
C SER A 141 0.46 -1.94 -8.68
N PHE A 142 0.80 -3.22 -8.84
CA PHE A 142 0.43 -4.04 -9.98
C PHE A 142 -0.53 -5.17 -9.57
N MET A 143 -1.62 -5.32 -10.32
CA MET A 143 -2.65 -6.35 -10.06
C MET A 143 -2.35 -7.71 -10.70
N GLY A 144 -1.10 -7.95 -11.06
CA GLY A 144 -0.58 -9.25 -11.51
C GLY A 144 0.65 -9.66 -10.70
N GLU A 145 1.32 -10.70 -11.18
CA GLU A 145 2.59 -11.18 -10.63
C GLU A 145 3.78 -10.43 -11.25
N SER A 146 4.90 -10.40 -10.53
CA SER A 146 6.19 -10.00 -11.09
C SER A 146 6.74 -11.09 -12.01
N ASN A 147 7.52 -10.70 -13.03
CA ASN A 147 8.33 -11.63 -13.83
C ASN A 147 9.34 -12.43 -12.98
N LEU A 148 9.67 -11.96 -11.77
CA LEU A 148 10.52 -12.66 -10.79
C LEU A 148 9.75 -13.62 -9.86
N GLY A 149 8.41 -13.62 -9.93
CA GLY A 149 7.51 -14.35 -9.05
C GLY A 149 7.63 -13.98 -7.56
N ILE A 150 7.04 -14.81 -6.71
CA ILE A 150 7.35 -14.86 -5.27
C ILE A 150 8.56 -15.75 -4.99
N ALA A 151 9.20 -15.55 -3.84
CA ALA A 151 10.26 -16.41 -3.33
C ALA A 151 9.73 -17.83 -3.03
N ASP A 152 10.58 -18.85 -3.16
CA ASP A 152 10.15 -20.25 -3.01
C ASP A 152 9.63 -20.57 -1.60
N THR A 153 10.23 -19.95 -0.57
CA THR A 153 9.71 -19.97 0.82
C THR A 153 8.28 -19.48 0.94
N SER A 154 7.87 -18.49 0.12
CA SER A 154 6.49 -18.01 0.08
C SER A 154 5.56 -18.92 -0.74
N LYS A 155 6.08 -19.66 -1.74
CA LYS A 155 5.29 -20.69 -2.46
C LYS A 155 4.96 -21.85 -1.55
N ASP A 156 5.95 -22.31 -0.80
CA ASP A 156 5.79 -23.38 0.19
C ASP A 156 4.81 -22.97 1.29
N LEU A 157 5.00 -21.77 1.86
CA LEU A 157 4.04 -21.16 2.79
C LEU A 157 2.61 -21.14 2.24
N CYS A 158 2.39 -20.68 1.00
CA CYS A 158 1.03 -20.60 0.43
C CYS A 158 0.35 -21.97 0.32
N ARG A 159 1.09 -23.00 -0.10
CA ARG A 159 0.60 -24.39 -0.14
C ARG A 159 0.31 -24.91 1.26
N ASP A 160 1.24 -24.74 2.19
CA ASP A 160 1.10 -25.23 3.56
C ASP A 160 -0.08 -24.55 4.29
N LEU A 161 -0.33 -23.25 4.02
CA LEU A 161 -1.49 -22.50 4.51
C LEU A 161 -2.83 -23.00 3.94
N LEU A 162 -2.87 -23.53 2.70
CA LEU A 162 -4.08 -24.13 2.11
C LEU A 162 -4.31 -25.57 2.61
N GLU A 163 -3.26 -26.38 2.66
CA GLU A 163 -3.34 -27.82 2.95
C GLU A 163 -3.47 -28.14 4.46
N THR A 164 -2.98 -27.27 5.34
CA THR A 164 -3.01 -27.50 6.80
C THR A 164 -4.44 -27.60 7.33
N ARG A 165 -4.75 -28.74 7.97
CA ARG A 165 -6.10 -29.07 8.42
C ARG A 165 -6.49 -28.30 9.68
N GLN A 166 -7.54 -27.50 9.55
CA GLN A 166 -8.08 -26.68 10.64
C GLN A 166 -9.46 -27.14 11.12
N THR A 167 -9.73 -26.85 12.40
CA THR A 167 -11.02 -27.12 13.06
C THR A 167 -12.10 -26.16 12.57
N VAL A 168 -13.19 -26.71 12.03
CA VAL A 168 -14.33 -25.94 11.50
C VAL A 168 -15.50 -25.93 12.49
N PRO A 169 -16.35 -24.88 12.51
CA PRO A 169 -17.58 -24.84 13.29
C PRO A 169 -18.52 -25.99 12.90
N ARG A 170 -19.10 -26.67 13.89
CA ARG A 170 -20.07 -27.75 13.66
C ARG A 170 -21.43 -27.18 13.28
N ASP A 171 -22.03 -26.44 14.21
CA ASP A 171 -23.35 -25.85 14.05
C ASP A 171 -23.23 -24.55 13.24
N SER A 172 -23.28 -24.66 11.92
CA SER A 172 -23.07 -23.53 11.00
C SER A 172 -23.78 -23.70 9.67
N LEU A 173 -23.96 -22.59 8.94
CA LEU A 173 -24.55 -22.57 7.60
C LEU A 173 -23.69 -23.31 6.53
N PHE A 174 -22.46 -23.72 6.88
CA PHE A 174 -21.61 -24.56 6.04
C PHE A 174 -21.65 -26.05 6.44
N GLY A 175 -22.55 -26.47 7.35
CA GLY A 175 -22.86 -27.88 7.63
C GLY A 175 -23.28 -28.65 6.37
N ASP A 176 -22.93 -29.93 6.28
CA ASP A 176 -23.11 -30.73 5.05
C ASP A 176 -24.59 -30.97 4.67
N ASP A 177 -25.47 -30.92 5.66
CA ASP A 177 -26.92 -31.03 5.55
C ASP A 177 -27.61 -29.71 5.17
N VAL A 178 -27.12 -28.57 5.67
CA VAL A 178 -27.73 -27.24 5.49
C VAL A 178 -27.08 -26.37 4.41
N PHE A 179 -25.93 -26.76 3.86
CA PHE A 179 -25.18 -25.92 2.92
C PHE A 179 -25.96 -25.61 1.63
N GLY A 180 -26.68 -26.58 1.06
CA GLY A 180 -27.51 -26.36 -0.14
C GLY A 180 -28.59 -25.29 0.08
N LEU A 181 -29.33 -25.41 1.18
CA LEU A 181 -30.35 -24.45 1.61
C LEU A 181 -29.75 -23.07 1.91
N THR A 182 -28.53 -23.03 2.45
CA THR A 182 -27.78 -21.78 2.66
C THR A 182 -27.47 -21.10 1.33
N CYS A 183 -26.95 -21.84 0.35
CA CYS A 183 -26.68 -21.31 -0.99
C CYS A 183 -27.95 -20.77 -1.66
N GLU A 184 -29.09 -21.47 -1.56
CA GLU A 184 -30.39 -20.99 -2.04
C GLU A 184 -30.86 -19.72 -1.31
N MET A 185 -30.66 -19.65 0.01
CA MET A 185 -31.02 -18.48 0.83
C MET A 185 -30.24 -17.23 0.43
N ILE A 186 -28.92 -17.34 0.24
CA ILE A 186 -28.04 -16.19 -0.09
C ILE A 186 -28.02 -15.85 -1.58
N HIS A 187 -28.50 -16.73 -2.46
CA HIS A 187 -28.38 -16.49 -3.90
C HIS A 187 -29.11 -15.21 -4.34
N GLY A 188 -28.38 -14.32 -5.02
CA GLY A 188 -28.93 -13.07 -5.54
C GLY A 188 -29.31 -12.05 -4.46
N ARG A 189 -28.88 -12.26 -3.20
CA ARG A 189 -29.05 -11.28 -2.11
C ARG A 189 -28.02 -10.15 -2.21
N ASN A 190 -28.24 -9.11 -1.42
CA ASN A 190 -27.35 -7.96 -1.36
C ASN A 190 -26.07 -8.25 -0.54
N GLU A 191 -25.07 -7.39 -0.74
CA GLU A 191 -23.73 -7.47 -0.11
C GLU A 191 -23.80 -7.60 1.41
N ALA A 192 -24.69 -6.82 2.06
CA ALA A 192 -24.90 -6.87 3.51
C ALA A 192 -25.42 -8.22 4.01
N ARG A 193 -26.26 -8.93 3.23
CA ARG A 193 -26.75 -10.27 3.59
C ARG A 193 -25.66 -11.33 3.44
N VAL A 194 -24.83 -11.24 2.39
CA VAL A 194 -23.68 -12.14 2.18
C VAL A 194 -22.63 -11.94 3.28
N ILE A 195 -22.35 -10.69 3.65
CA ILE A 195 -21.48 -10.33 4.79
C ILE A 195 -21.99 -10.94 6.10
N HIS A 196 -23.27 -10.75 6.40
CA HIS A 196 -23.88 -11.22 7.64
C HIS A 196 -23.89 -12.75 7.75
N ASP A 197 -24.29 -13.45 6.68
CA ASP A 197 -24.55 -14.89 6.75
C ASP A 197 -23.29 -15.75 6.58
N ILE A 198 -22.38 -15.41 5.64
CA ILE A 198 -21.30 -16.32 5.24
C ILE A 198 -19.88 -15.77 5.36
N SER A 199 -19.64 -14.44 5.43
CA SER A 199 -18.26 -13.94 5.54
C SER A 199 -17.54 -14.44 6.78
N GLY A 200 -18.23 -14.57 7.93
CA GLY A 200 -17.64 -15.17 9.15
C GLY A 200 -17.31 -16.68 9.04
N LEU A 201 -17.78 -17.35 7.98
CA LEU A 201 -17.47 -18.74 7.64
C LEU A 201 -16.45 -18.86 6.49
N ILE A 202 -16.01 -17.73 5.90
CA ILE A 202 -14.96 -17.65 4.87
C ILE A 202 -13.70 -17.00 5.48
N VAL A 203 -13.87 -15.87 6.16
CA VAL A 203 -12.85 -15.11 6.88
C VAL A 203 -13.27 -15.03 8.36
N PRO A 204 -12.93 -16.03 9.19
CA PRO A 204 -13.26 -16.02 10.61
C PRO A 204 -12.73 -14.79 11.33
N ARG A 205 -13.53 -14.29 12.28
CA ARG A 205 -13.19 -13.16 13.14
C ARG A 205 -12.16 -13.53 14.20
N ALA A 206 -10.92 -13.06 14.03
CA ALA A 206 -9.83 -13.12 15.01
C ALA A 206 -10.25 -12.74 16.44
N GLU A 207 -11.00 -11.65 16.66
CA GLU A 207 -11.43 -11.26 18.02
C GLU A 207 -12.51 -12.18 18.59
N SER A 208 -13.36 -12.74 17.73
CA SER A 208 -14.30 -13.79 18.15
C SER A 208 -13.55 -15.07 18.54
N LEU A 209 -12.56 -15.50 17.74
CA LEU A 209 -11.71 -16.64 18.06
C LEU A 209 -10.93 -16.42 19.37
N ALA A 210 -10.37 -15.23 19.58
CA ALA A 210 -9.68 -14.85 20.81
C ALA A 210 -10.60 -14.95 22.04
N THR A 211 -11.86 -14.52 21.90
CA THR A 211 -12.90 -14.62 22.94
C THR A 211 -13.26 -16.08 23.24
N PHE A 212 -13.31 -16.96 22.22
CA PHE A 212 -13.55 -18.40 22.38
C PHE A 212 -12.30 -19.23 22.69
N GLY A 213 -11.18 -18.59 23.09
CA GLY A 213 -10.02 -19.26 23.69
C GLY A 213 -8.73 -19.30 22.85
N ALA A 214 -8.73 -18.75 21.63
CA ALA A 214 -7.52 -18.59 20.81
C ALA A 214 -6.65 -17.43 21.36
N ASN A 215 -6.04 -17.64 22.54
CA ASN A 215 -5.42 -16.57 23.32
C ASN A 215 -4.31 -15.80 22.60
N HIS A 216 -3.59 -16.43 21.67
CA HIS A 216 -2.57 -15.80 20.83
C HIS A 216 -3.15 -14.70 19.92
N LEU A 217 -4.43 -14.77 19.56
CA LEU A 217 -5.10 -13.78 18.71
C LEU A 217 -5.54 -12.52 19.47
N LYS A 218 -5.32 -12.43 20.79
CA LYS A 218 -5.65 -11.24 21.59
C LYS A 218 -4.88 -9.98 21.17
N ILE A 219 -3.70 -10.16 20.56
CA ILE A 219 -2.88 -9.08 19.99
C ILE A 219 -3.47 -8.47 18.71
N LEU A 220 -4.47 -9.09 18.10
CA LEU A 220 -5.04 -8.64 16.82
C LEU A 220 -6.21 -7.68 17.00
N ALA A 221 -6.33 -6.70 16.12
CA ALA A 221 -7.43 -5.75 16.03
C ALA A 221 -8.28 -6.03 14.77
N GLU A 222 -9.59 -5.85 14.86
CA GLU A 222 -10.52 -5.94 13.72
C GLU A 222 -11.07 -4.56 13.33
N SER A 223 -11.18 -4.30 12.03
CA SER A 223 -11.98 -3.21 11.48
C SER A 223 -13.03 -3.79 10.53
N VAL A 224 -14.28 -3.35 10.68
CA VAL A 224 -15.42 -3.75 9.85
C VAL A 224 -15.98 -2.51 9.17
N ASN A 225 -15.76 -2.36 7.85
CA ASN A 225 -16.20 -1.21 7.06
C ASN A 225 -15.72 0.16 7.62
N GLU A 226 -14.66 0.22 8.43
CA GLU A 226 -14.03 1.48 8.86
C GLU A 226 -12.93 1.88 7.86
N GLY A 227 -12.96 3.14 7.45
CA GLY A 227 -11.99 3.69 6.51
C GLY A 227 -10.63 3.93 7.11
N TRP A 228 -9.57 3.68 6.34
CA TRP A 228 -8.18 3.75 6.79
C TRP A 228 -7.70 5.21 6.90
N ASN A 229 -8.21 5.93 7.89
CA ASN A 229 -8.04 7.36 8.09
C ASN A 229 -6.64 7.76 8.57
N ASN A 230 -5.96 6.88 9.31
CA ASN A 230 -4.62 7.11 9.85
C ASN A 230 -3.51 6.57 8.94
N SER A 231 -3.86 6.00 7.78
CA SER A 231 -2.87 5.60 6.77
C SER A 231 -2.53 6.76 5.85
N ILE A 232 -1.23 6.92 5.57
CA ILE A 232 -0.75 7.78 4.47
C ILE A 232 -1.34 7.24 3.15
N PRO A 233 -2.08 8.02 2.35
CA PRO A 233 -2.68 7.51 1.11
C PRO A 233 -1.63 7.12 0.07
N LEU A 234 -2.02 6.23 -0.85
CA LEU A 234 -1.29 5.95 -2.10
C LEU A 234 -1.91 6.75 -3.26
N THR A 235 -3.25 6.73 -3.32
CA THR A 235 -4.11 7.45 -4.24
C THR A 235 -5.53 7.56 -3.63
N GLU A 236 -6.44 8.28 -4.27
CA GLU A 236 -7.87 8.21 -3.94
C GLU A 236 -8.54 7.01 -4.67
N PRO A 237 -9.70 6.51 -4.18
CA PRO A 237 -10.36 6.92 -2.95
C PRO A 237 -9.77 6.20 -1.72
N ARG A 238 -9.63 6.89 -0.58
CA ARG A 238 -9.19 6.28 0.70
C ARG A 238 -9.82 4.90 0.95
N PRO A 239 -9.03 3.83 1.16
CA PRO A 239 -9.54 2.48 1.45
C PRO A 239 -10.53 2.39 2.61
N GLN A 240 -11.43 1.42 2.50
CA GLN A 240 -12.48 1.09 3.48
C GLN A 240 -12.95 -0.38 3.26
N PRO A 241 -12.13 -1.38 3.68
CA PRO A 241 -12.43 -2.80 3.51
C PRO A 241 -13.70 -3.24 4.25
N ASP A 242 -14.41 -4.27 3.77
CA ASP A 242 -15.55 -4.86 4.51
C ASP A 242 -15.10 -5.44 5.85
N TYR A 243 -13.96 -6.11 5.85
CA TYR A 243 -13.28 -6.62 7.04
C TYR A 243 -11.77 -6.46 6.86
N SER A 244 -11.05 -6.17 7.95
CA SER A 244 -9.59 -6.08 7.96
C SER A 244 -9.01 -6.45 9.32
N VAL A 245 -7.79 -6.96 9.31
CA VAL A 245 -7.04 -7.36 10.52
C VAL A 245 -5.64 -6.78 10.50
N GLY A 246 -5.21 -6.31 11.66
CA GLY A 246 -3.85 -5.89 11.98
C GLY A 246 -3.60 -6.11 13.47
N PHE A 247 -2.58 -5.48 14.01
CA PHE A 247 -2.22 -5.56 15.43
C PHE A 247 -2.85 -4.43 16.25
N LYS A 248 -3.14 -4.72 17.51
CA LYS A 248 -3.50 -3.72 18.53
C LYS A 248 -2.27 -2.90 18.93
N ARG A 249 -2.48 -1.70 19.47
CA ARG A 249 -1.40 -0.92 20.12
C ARG A 249 -0.80 -1.71 21.29
N GLU A 250 -1.66 -2.41 22.04
CA GLU A 250 -1.33 -3.22 23.22
C GLU A 250 -0.61 -4.54 22.89
N ALA A 251 -0.33 -4.83 21.61
CA ALA A 251 0.53 -5.94 21.20
C ALA A 251 2.02 -5.63 21.44
N PHE A 252 2.40 -4.36 21.26
CA PHE A 252 3.80 -3.91 21.27
C PHE A 252 4.28 -3.58 22.69
N THR A 253 5.58 -3.68 22.92
CA THR A 253 6.17 -3.26 24.20
C THR A 253 6.07 -1.74 24.39
N LYS A 254 6.21 -1.26 25.63
CA LYS A 254 6.27 0.19 25.90
C LYS A 254 7.37 0.85 25.06
N ASP A 255 8.52 0.21 24.97
CA ASP A 255 9.71 0.77 24.36
C ASP A 255 9.56 0.80 22.82
N GLN A 256 8.98 -0.26 22.22
CA GLN A 256 8.57 -0.27 20.80
C GLN A 256 7.54 0.84 20.48
N LEU A 257 6.61 1.12 21.39
CA LEU A 257 5.63 2.20 21.23
C LEU A 257 6.23 3.60 21.41
N GLU A 258 7.36 3.74 22.09
CA GLU A 258 8.13 4.97 22.19
C GLU A 258 9.00 5.17 20.94
N THR A 259 9.71 4.14 20.46
CA THR A 259 10.45 4.16 19.19
C THR A 259 9.55 4.47 17.99
N LEU A 260 8.33 3.92 17.94
CA LEU A 260 7.37 4.22 16.88
C LEU A 260 6.66 5.58 17.02
N ALA A 261 6.75 6.27 18.17
CA ALA A 261 5.95 7.47 18.42
C ALA A 261 6.15 8.60 17.38
N PRO A 262 7.37 8.92 16.90
CA PRO A 262 7.58 9.93 15.85
C PRO A 262 6.99 9.53 14.49
N CYS A 263 6.97 8.22 14.21
CA CYS A 263 6.44 7.65 12.96
C CYS A 263 4.90 7.56 12.97
N ILE A 264 4.30 7.52 14.16
CA ILE A 264 2.84 7.48 14.37
C ILE A 264 2.24 8.90 14.46
N GLY A 265 2.93 9.81 15.15
CA GLY A 265 2.49 11.19 15.36
C GLY A 265 1.26 11.31 16.26
N GLU A 266 0.57 12.45 16.18
CA GLU A 266 -0.63 12.72 16.98
C GLU A 266 -1.88 12.11 16.32
N PHE A 267 -1.89 10.78 16.19
CA PHE A 267 -2.90 10.02 15.43
C PHE A 267 -4.36 10.28 15.90
N TRP A 268 -4.56 10.70 17.16
CA TRP A 268 -5.84 11.14 17.70
C TRP A 268 -6.35 12.48 17.10
N LEU A 269 -5.44 13.39 16.72
CA LEU A 269 -5.77 14.61 15.95
C LEU A 269 -5.94 14.31 14.44
N GLY A 270 -5.60 13.09 14.03
CA GLY A 270 -5.79 12.58 12.67
C GLY A 270 -4.53 12.54 11.82
N ASP A 271 -3.35 12.68 12.42
CA ASP A 271 -2.06 12.45 11.72
C ASP A 271 -2.02 11.08 11.04
N GLN A 272 -1.26 11.02 9.93
CA GLN A 272 -1.19 9.85 9.06
C GLN A 272 0.21 9.22 9.10
N SER A 273 0.24 7.91 9.34
CA SER A 273 1.46 7.10 9.39
C SER A 273 1.50 6.09 8.23
N PHE A 274 2.67 5.52 7.97
CA PHE A 274 2.75 4.28 7.19
C PHE A 274 2.21 3.09 7.98
N PHE A 275 2.36 3.09 9.30
CA PHE A 275 2.20 1.92 10.17
C PHE A 275 0.79 1.73 10.72
N MET A 276 -0.17 2.61 10.40
CA MET A 276 -1.55 2.53 10.91
C MET A 276 -2.60 2.55 9.79
N ALA A 277 -3.68 1.80 9.99
CA ALA A 277 -4.88 1.86 9.16
C ALA A 277 -5.94 2.76 9.80
N THR A 278 -6.44 2.33 10.96
CA THR A 278 -7.35 3.09 11.84
C THR A 278 -6.61 3.45 13.13
N ARG A 279 -7.23 4.29 13.96
CA ARG A 279 -6.70 4.72 15.28
C ARG A 279 -6.35 3.59 16.26
N TYR A 280 -6.75 2.35 15.99
CA TYR A 280 -6.51 1.17 16.84
C TYR A 280 -5.89 -0.02 16.09
N MET A 281 -5.59 0.12 14.79
CA MET A 281 -5.05 -0.95 13.95
C MET A 281 -3.69 -0.56 13.37
N TYR A 282 -2.66 -1.25 13.85
CA TYR A 282 -1.25 -1.09 13.49
C TYR A 282 -0.87 -2.24 12.55
N PHE A 283 0.02 -2.00 11.57
CA PHE A 283 0.50 -2.99 10.58
C PHE A 283 -0.60 -3.96 10.10
N PRO A 284 -1.62 -3.50 9.35
CA PRO A 284 -2.64 -4.36 8.78
C PRO A 284 -2.01 -5.42 7.86
N PHE A 285 -2.49 -6.65 7.90
CA PHE A 285 -1.95 -7.76 7.08
C PHE A 285 -3.02 -8.60 6.38
N LEU A 286 -4.31 -8.39 6.67
CA LEU A 286 -5.42 -9.10 6.03
C LEU A 286 -6.55 -8.13 5.68
N THR A 287 -7.09 -8.22 4.47
CA THR A 287 -8.38 -7.61 4.10
C THR A 287 -9.35 -8.61 3.47
N CYS A 288 -10.63 -8.34 3.66
CA CYS A 288 -11.71 -8.95 2.89
C CYS A 288 -12.60 -7.86 2.27
N GLU A 289 -13.01 -8.09 1.02
CA GLU A 289 -14.01 -7.30 0.30
C GLU A 289 -15.06 -8.24 -0.29
N VAL A 290 -16.32 -7.97 0.00
CA VAL A 290 -17.45 -8.79 -0.45
C VAL A 290 -18.19 -8.03 -1.53
N LYS A 291 -18.52 -8.63 -2.68
CA LYS A 291 -19.31 -7.96 -3.73
C LYS A 291 -20.33 -8.93 -4.29
N CYS A 292 -21.53 -8.46 -4.62
CA CYS A 292 -22.54 -9.31 -5.28
C CYS A 292 -22.61 -9.06 -6.78
N GLY A 293 -23.12 -10.03 -7.54
CA GLY A 293 -23.40 -9.86 -8.97
C GLY A 293 -22.16 -9.88 -9.87
N GLY A 294 -21.14 -10.68 -9.53
CA GLY A 294 -19.95 -10.88 -10.36
C GLY A 294 -18.92 -9.74 -10.34
N MET A 295 -19.07 -8.74 -9.45
CA MET A 295 -18.14 -7.60 -9.35
C MET A 295 -16.86 -7.89 -8.55
N LEU A 296 -16.35 -9.13 -8.54
CA LEU A 296 -15.14 -9.48 -7.79
C LEU A 296 -13.89 -8.73 -8.26
N ASP A 297 -13.81 -8.32 -9.53
CA ASP A 297 -12.70 -7.51 -10.03
C ASP A 297 -12.67 -6.10 -9.39
N VAL A 298 -13.77 -5.66 -8.77
CA VAL A 298 -13.86 -4.42 -7.97
C VAL A 298 -13.36 -4.67 -6.54
N ALA A 299 -13.75 -5.81 -5.94
CA ALA A 299 -13.20 -6.27 -4.66
C ALA A 299 -11.67 -6.42 -4.73
N ASP A 300 -11.16 -7.04 -5.80
CA ASP A 300 -9.74 -7.23 -6.07
C ASP A 300 -8.98 -5.90 -6.15
N ARG A 301 -9.56 -4.85 -6.76
CA ARG A 301 -8.95 -3.51 -6.84
C ARG A 301 -8.91 -2.81 -5.48
N GLN A 302 -9.98 -2.94 -4.69
CA GLN A 302 -10.05 -2.43 -3.32
C GLN A 302 -9.05 -3.14 -2.40
N ASN A 303 -8.96 -4.46 -2.50
CA ASN A 303 -8.00 -5.30 -1.80
C ASN A 303 -6.55 -4.99 -2.20
N ALA A 304 -6.24 -4.87 -3.50
CA ALA A 304 -4.89 -4.52 -3.97
C ALA A 304 -4.42 -3.14 -3.49
N HIS A 305 -5.29 -2.12 -3.52
CA HIS A 305 -4.97 -0.81 -2.96
C HIS A 305 -4.71 -0.88 -1.45
N SER A 306 -5.56 -1.58 -0.70
CA SER A 306 -5.42 -1.73 0.76
C SER A 306 -4.14 -2.49 1.14
N MET A 307 -3.85 -3.61 0.45
CA MET A 307 -2.66 -4.41 0.71
C MET A 307 -1.37 -3.78 0.21
N THR A 308 -1.41 -2.89 -0.79
CA THR A 308 -0.24 -2.05 -1.11
C THR A 308 0.15 -1.16 0.08
N LEU A 309 -0.82 -0.57 0.80
CA LEU A 309 -0.53 0.22 1.99
C LEU A 309 0.09 -0.64 3.11
N ALA A 310 -0.44 -1.85 3.32
CA ALA A 310 0.08 -2.84 4.26
C ALA A 310 1.53 -3.26 3.95
N VAL A 311 1.78 -3.76 2.74
CA VAL A 311 3.12 -4.22 2.31
C VAL A 311 4.12 -3.06 2.34
N ARG A 312 3.71 -1.85 1.93
CA ARG A 312 4.54 -0.64 2.04
C ARG A 312 4.90 -0.32 3.49
N ALA A 313 3.99 -0.49 4.46
CA ALA A 313 4.31 -0.28 5.88
C ALA A 313 5.50 -1.13 6.34
N ILE A 314 5.56 -2.39 5.89
CA ILE A 314 6.68 -3.30 6.19
C ILE A 314 7.94 -2.91 5.39
N VAL A 315 7.81 -2.52 4.12
CA VAL A 315 8.94 -2.08 3.28
C VAL A 315 9.65 -0.85 3.85
N GLU A 316 8.90 0.17 4.27
CA GLU A 316 9.49 1.40 4.82
C GLU A 316 10.21 1.09 6.15
N LEU A 317 9.59 0.28 7.03
CA LEU A 317 10.20 -0.18 8.29
C LEU A 317 11.53 -0.95 8.05
N PHE A 318 11.50 -1.97 7.19
CA PHE A 318 12.66 -2.84 6.96
C PHE A 318 13.80 -2.09 6.24
N ARG A 319 13.50 -1.09 5.41
CA ARG A 319 14.53 -0.22 4.79
C ARG A 319 15.24 0.66 5.80
N ALA A 320 14.53 1.21 6.79
CA ALA A 320 15.15 2.05 7.83
C ALA A 320 16.19 1.27 8.66
N VAL A 321 16.01 -0.05 8.81
CA VAL A 321 16.99 -0.96 9.46
C VAL A 321 17.89 -1.73 8.49
N LYS A 322 17.92 -1.37 7.19
CA LYS A 322 18.76 -1.99 6.14
C LYS A 322 18.53 -3.52 5.94
N ARG A 323 17.29 -3.99 6.14
CA ARG A 323 16.88 -5.42 6.08
C ARG A 323 15.90 -5.73 4.94
N GLU A 324 15.77 -4.84 3.96
CA GLU A 324 14.86 -5.00 2.81
C GLU A 324 15.09 -6.27 1.96
N GLY A 325 16.28 -6.87 2.05
CA GLY A 325 16.58 -8.18 1.45
C GLY A 325 15.79 -9.35 2.06
N GLU A 326 15.37 -9.28 3.33
CA GLU A 326 14.57 -10.32 3.97
C GLU A 326 13.15 -10.42 3.41
N ILE A 327 12.61 -9.29 2.97
CA ILE A 327 11.21 -9.16 2.52
C ILE A 327 11.06 -9.18 1.00
N HIS A 328 12.15 -9.04 0.24
CA HIS A 328 12.13 -9.07 -1.22
C HIS A 328 11.49 -10.39 -1.73
N ARG A 329 10.38 -10.26 -2.47
CA ARG A 329 9.53 -11.34 -3.00
C ARG A 329 8.88 -12.25 -1.94
N GLN A 330 8.88 -11.88 -0.66
CA GLN A 330 8.10 -12.58 0.37
C GLN A 330 6.68 -12.03 0.46
N ILE A 331 5.71 -12.90 0.75
CA ILE A 331 4.33 -12.47 1.02
C ILE A 331 4.23 -11.88 2.43
N LEU A 332 3.84 -10.61 2.49
CA LEU A 332 3.75 -9.81 3.73
C LEU A 332 2.32 -9.46 4.12
N ALA A 333 1.34 -9.69 3.25
CA ALA A 333 -0.08 -9.47 3.52
C ALA A 333 -0.97 -10.34 2.62
N PHE A 334 -2.23 -10.53 3.00
CA PHE A 334 -3.20 -11.37 2.29
C PHE A 334 -4.52 -10.63 2.02
N SER A 335 -5.19 -10.96 0.93
CA SER A 335 -6.54 -10.48 0.69
C SER A 335 -7.48 -11.55 0.17
N ILE A 336 -8.72 -11.50 0.64
CA ILE A 336 -9.80 -12.39 0.22
C ILE A 336 -10.90 -11.56 -0.46
N SER A 337 -11.32 -11.96 -1.65
CA SER A 337 -12.46 -11.38 -2.37
C SER A 337 -13.54 -12.46 -2.53
N HIS A 338 -14.79 -12.20 -2.15
CA HIS A 338 -15.86 -13.21 -2.32
C HIS A 338 -17.25 -12.65 -2.62
N ASP A 339 -18.11 -13.51 -3.17
CA ASP A 339 -19.54 -13.24 -3.46
C ASP A 339 -20.45 -14.33 -2.85
N ASP A 340 -21.66 -14.55 -3.39
CA ASP A 340 -22.58 -15.62 -2.97
C ASP A 340 -22.15 -17.02 -3.47
N LYS A 341 -21.08 -17.13 -4.27
CA LYS A 341 -20.73 -18.35 -5.04
C LYS A 341 -19.25 -18.69 -5.09
N SER A 342 -18.35 -17.73 -4.89
CA SER A 342 -16.94 -17.85 -5.24
C SER A 342 -16.03 -17.07 -4.30
N VAL A 343 -14.79 -17.55 -4.15
CA VAL A 343 -13.74 -16.92 -3.33
C VAL A 343 -12.45 -16.86 -4.14
N ARG A 344 -11.75 -15.72 -4.08
CA ARG A 344 -10.38 -15.51 -4.57
C ARG A 344 -9.48 -15.19 -3.38
N ILE A 345 -8.32 -15.81 -3.31
CA ILE A 345 -7.30 -15.60 -2.26
C ILE A 345 -6.01 -15.12 -2.93
N TYR A 346 -5.45 -14.02 -2.42
CA TYR A 346 -4.19 -13.44 -2.91
C TYR A 346 -3.21 -13.19 -1.77
N GLY A 347 -1.93 -13.44 -2.03
CA GLY A 347 -0.82 -12.93 -1.22
C GLY A 347 -0.19 -11.71 -1.88
N HIS A 348 0.23 -10.71 -1.11
CA HIS A 348 0.81 -9.46 -1.60
C HIS A 348 2.26 -9.33 -1.14
N TYR A 349 3.13 -8.90 -2.05
CA TYR A 349 4.58 -8.92 -1.86
C TYR A 349 5.27 -7.73 -2.53
N PRO A 350 6.42 -7.28 -2.00
CA PRO A 350 7.26 -6.29 -2.65
C PRO A 350 8.29 -6.96 -3.56
N VAL A 351 8.61 -6.33 -4.68
CA VAL A 351 9.89 -6.48 -5.38
C VAL A 351 10.68 -5.22 -5.08
N VAL A 352 11.74 -5.38 -4.29
CA VAL A 352 12.68 -4.31 -3.94
C VAL A 352 13.80 -4.31 -4.99
N ASP A 353 14.06 -3.17 -5.61
CA ASP A 353 15.14 -2.98 -6.59
C ASP A 353 15.87 -1.65 -6.31
N GLY A 354 16.99 -1.74 -5.59
CA GLY A 354 17.68 -0.57 -5.04
C GLY A 354 16.77 0.29 -4.16
N GLU A 355 16.62 1.56 -4.52
CA GLU A 355 15.74 2.53 -3.85
C GLU A 355 14.26 2.45 -4.31
N GLU A 356 13.97 1.77 -5.43
CA GLU A 356 12.59 1.54 -5.89
C GLU A 356 11.98 0.31 -5.23
N THR A 357 10.64 0.29 -5.11
CA THR A 357 9.89 -0.90 -4.71
C THR A 357 8.56 -0.95 -5.46
N MET A 358 8.31 -2.08 -6.10
CA MET A 358 7.07 -2.39 -6.78
C MET A 358 6.25 -3.39 -5.96
N TYR A 359 4.94 -3.24 -5.95
CA TYR A 359 4.01 -4.05 -5.16
C TYR A 359 3.20 -4.94 -6.10
N TYR A 360 3.20 -6.24 -5.85
CA TYR A 360 2.55 -7.25 -6.69
C TYR A 360 1.64 -8.16 -5.86
N ARG A 361 0.74 -8.87 -6.54
CA ARG A 361 -0.09 -9.93 -5.92
C ARG A 361 0.14 -11.28 -6.59
N HIS A 362 0.16 -12.34 -5.79
CA HIS A 362 0.22 -13.73 -6.22
C HIS A 362 -1.16 -14.37 -6.03
N PRO A 363 -1.77 -14.98 -7.06
CA PRO A 363 -3.01 -15.75 -6.92
C PRO A 363 -2.74 -17.04 -6.15
N ILE A 364 -3.23 -17.13 -4.91
CA ILE A 364 -3.06 -18.31 -4.06
C ILE A 364 -4.09 -19.38 -4.42
N ASP A 365 -5.37 -18.99 -4.53
CA ASP A 365 -6.46 -19.89 -4.91
C ASP A 365 -7.67 -19.11 -5.46
N HIS A 366 -8.49 -19.76 -6.29
CA HIS A 366 -9.77 -19.25 -6.80
C HIS A 366 -10.73 -20.39 -7.07
N PHE A 367 -11.78 -20.51 -6.24
CA PHE A 367 -12.73 -21.61 -6.28
C PHE A 367 -14.19 -21.16 -6.14
N LEU A 368 -15.10 -22.06 -6.52
CA LEU A 368 -16.54 -21.91 -6.29
C LEU A 368 -16.93 -22.59 -4.97
N LEU A 369 -17.55 -21.84 -4.06
CA LEU A 369 -18.15 -22.34 -2.83
C LEU A 369 -19.16 -23.46 -3.12
N THR A 370 -19.97 -23.30 -4.17
CA THR A 370 -20.95 -24.30 -4.62
C THR A 370 -20.34 -25.42 -5.46
N GLY A 371 -19.04 -25.35 -5.77
CA GLY A 371 -18.32 -26.34 -6.57
C GLY A 371 -18.31 -27.72 -5.91
N LEU A 372 -18.52 -28.77 -6.72
CA LEU A 372 -18.44 -30.18 -6.30
C LEU A 372 -19.23 -30.46 -5.00
N ASN A 373 -20.49 -29.99 -4.96
CA ASN A 373 -21.41 -30.10 -3.81
C ASN A 373 -20.88 -29.47 -2.50
N GLY A 374 -20.12 -28.38 -2.59
CA GLY A 374 -19.61 -27.68 -1.41
C GLY A 374 -18.26 -28.19 -0.89
N ARG A 375 -17.50 -28.92 -1.72
CA ARG A 375 -16.18 -29.48 -1.34
C ARG A 375 -15.24 -28.43 -0.77
N GLU A 376 -15.16 -27.26 -1.41
CA GLU A 376 -14.19 -26.19 -1.07
C GLU A 376 -14.76 -25.12 -0.13
N LYS A 377 -15.99 -25.28 0.39
CA LYS A 377 -16.64 -24.27 1.25
C LYS A 377 -15.81 -23.90 2.50
N TRP A 378 -15.01 -24.85 3.00
CA TRP A 378 -14.15 -24.65 4.16
C TRP A 378 -12.73 -24.14 3.82
N THR A 379 -12.34 -24.08 2.55
CA THR A 379 -10.93 -23.86 2.15
C THR A 379 -10.42 -22.49 2.58
N ALA A 380 -11.19 -21.41 2.35
CA ALA A 380 -10.85 -20.06 2.84
C ALA A 380 -10.86 -19.95 4.38
N TYR A 381 -11.78 -20.63 5.06
CA TYR A 381 -11.84 -20.64 6.53
C TYR A 381 -10.57 -21.24 7.13
N ARG A 382 -10.13 -22.38 6.59
CA ARG A 382 -8.90 -23.07 7.01
C ARG A 382 -7.68 -22.22 6.71
N PHE A 383 -7.57 -21.69 5.48
CA PHE A 383 -6.52 -20.77 5.07
C PHE A 383 -6.39 -19.57 6.04
N THR A 384 -7.49 -18.87 6.30
CA THR A 384 -7.50 -17.71 7.20
C THR A 384 -7.07 -18.09 8.63
N LYS A 385 -7.53 -19.23 9.15
CA LYS A 385 -7.04 -19.75 10.43
C LYS A 385 -5.55 -20.07 10.40
N ASN A 386 -5.03 -20.69 9.34
CA ASN A 386 -3.59 -20.97 9.22
C ASN A 386 -2.76 -19.68 9.12
N VAL A 387 -3.29 -18.64 8.48
CA VAL A 387 -2.67 -17.30 8.51
C VAL A 387 -2.59 -16.79 9.95
N TYR A 388 -3.66 -16.91 10.75
CA TYR A 388 -3.66 -16.50 12.16
C TYR A 388 -2.82 -17.38 13.09
N ASP A 389 -2.80 -18.70 12.89
CA ASP A 389 -2.22 -19.68 13.81
C ASP A 389 -0.75 -20.01 13.50
N THR A 390 -0.28 -19.77 12.28
CA THR A 390 1.07 -20.17 11.81
C THR A 390 1.88 -18.99 11.27
N TRP A 391 1.32 -18.19 10.36
CA TRP A 391 2.08 -17.09 9.72
C TRP A 391 2.13 -15.82 10.56
N MET A 392 0.99 -15.38 11.10
CA MET A 392 0.83 -14.13 11.84
C MET A 392 1.79 -14.00 13.03
N PRO A 393 2.02 -15.04 13.87
CA PRO A 393 2.98 -14.94 14.96
C PRO A 393 4.40 -14.65 14.45
N LYS A 394 4.83 -15.30 13.36
CA LYS A 394 6.16 -15.08 12.80
C LYS A 394 6.29 -13.73 12.10
N HIS A 395 5.23 -13.26 11.45
CA HIS A 395 5.18 -11.90 10.89
C HIS A 395 5.28 -10.85 12.00
N PHE A 396 4.59 -11.06 13.12
CA PHE A 396 4.66 -10.18 14.30
C PHE A 396 6.05 -10.14 14.95
N GLU A 397 6.69 -11.30 15.17
CA GLU A 397 8.08 -11.37 15.63
C GLU A 397 9.03 -10.57 14.74
N ASN A 398 8.88 -10.68 13.42
CA ASN A 398 9.73 -9.99 12.45
C ASN A 398 9.49 -8.47 12.48
N ILE A 399 8.25 -8.01 12.66
CA ILE A 399 7.93 -6.59 12.86
C ILE A 399 8.56 -6.09 14.16
N CYS A 400 8.39 -6.80 15.28
CA CYS A 400 8.98 -6.42 16.57
C CYS A 400 10.51 -6.29 16.48
N SER A 401 11.22 -7.29 15.94
CA SER A 401 12.68 -7.21 15.74
C SER A 401 13.09 -6.00 14.90
N ALA A 402 12.38 -5.68 13.82
CA ALA A 402 12.67 -4.50 13.02
C ALA A 402 12.37 -3.18 13.76
N ILE A 403 11.43 -3.14 14.70
CA ILE A 403 11.19 -1.96 15.57
C ILE A 403 12.27 -1.86 16.67
N ASP A 404 12.68 -2.99 17.24
CA ASP A 404 13.73 -3.05 18.29
C ASP A 404 15.11 -2.64 17.74
N GLU A 405 15.29 -2.68 16.42
CA GLU A 405 16.49 -2.24 15.69
C GLU A 405 16.39 -0.81 15.13
N LEU A 406 15.21 -0.17 15.17
CA LEU A 406 15.09 1.26 14.83
C LEU A 406 15.82 2.10 15.88
N GLN A 407 16.80 2.90 15.43
CA GLN A 407 17.49 3.84 16.30
C GLN A 407 16.51 4.92 16.78
N ALA A 408 16.39 5.09 18.10
CA ALA A 408 15.55 6.12 18.70
C ALA A 408 16.09 7.53 18.38
N ILE A 409 15.16 8.49 18.23
CA ILE A 409 15.42 9.91 17.93
C ILE A 409 15.74 10.69 19.22
#